data_AF-A0A530L5Y8-F1
#
_entry.id   AF-A0A530L5Y8-F1
#
_cell.length_a   1.000
_cell.length_b   1.000
_cell.length_c   1.000
_cell.angle_alpha   90.00
_cell.angle_beta   90.00
_cell.angle_gamma   90.00
#
_symmetry.space_group_name_H-M   'P 1'
#
loop_
_entity.id
_entity.type
_entity.pdbx_description
1 polymer ?
#
loop_
_entity_poly.entity_id
_entity_poly.type
_entity_poly.pdbx_seq_one_letter_code
_entity_poly.pdbx_strand_id
1 'polypeptide(L)' 'ADRVVAYAFATPEMGADAIKSPGAAFRSKGQWYRLKFKCETAPDHMEVLQLRYRIGDEIPESDWPKYNLYN' A
#
# COMPACT_ATOMS: atom_id res chain seq x y z
N ALA A 1 -15.38 2.60 -1.91
CA ALA A 1 -14.35 3.56 -2.33
C ALA A 1 -13.01 2.86 -2.43
N ASP A 2 -12.30 3.09 -3.53
CA ASP A 2 -10.94 2.60 -3.76
C ASP A 2 -9.98 3.23 -2.75
N ARG A 3 -9.07 2.44 -2.19
CA ARG A 3 -8.17 2.87 -1.11
C ARG A 3 -6.92 2.00 -1.05
N VAL A 4 -5.91 2.47 -0.33
CA VAL A 4 -4.66 1.75 -0.05
C VAL A 4 -4.55 1.50 1.45
N VAL A 5 -4.14 0.29 1.84
CA VAL A 5 -3.77 -0.08 3.20
C VAL A 5 -2.28 -0.41 3.19
N ALA A 6 -1.46 0.48 3.77
CA ALA A 6 0.00 0.37 3.69
C ALA A 6 0.58 -0.76 4.56
N TYR A 7 -0.16 -1.26 5.54
CA TYR A 7 0.31 -2.20 6.56
C TYR A 7 -0.39 -3.57 6.51
N ALA A 8 -0.97 -3.95 5.37
CA ALA A 8 -1.81 -5.14 5.26
C ALA A 8 -1.07 -6.45 5.59
N PHE A 9 0.15 -6.64 5.07
CA PHE A 9 0.95 -7.85 5.20
C PHE A 9 2.29 -7.64 5.93
N ALA A 10 2.74 -6.40 6.05
CA ALA A 10 3.99 -6.05 6.70
C ALA A 10 3.96 -4.58 7.17
N THR A 11 4.66 -4.28 8.26
CA THR A 11 4.81 -2.92 8.77
C THR A 11 5.58 -2.05 7.76
N PRO A 12 5.11 -0.84 7.43
CA PRO A 12 5.86 0.10 6.62
C PRO A 12 7.17 0.54 7.28
N GLU A 13 8.22 0.70 6.48
CA GLU A 13 9.49 1.28 6.88
C GLU A 13 9.43 2.80 6.61
N MET A 14 9.59 3.61 7.67
CA MET A 14 9.61 5.07 7.57
C MET A 14 11.05 5.58 7.52
N GLY A 15 11.37 6.40 6.52
CA GLY A 15 12.57 7.24 6.47
C GLY A 15 12.21 8.71 6.75
N ALA A 16 13.20 9.61 6.64
CA ALA A 16 12.97 11.05 6.81
C ALA A 16 11.95 11.55 5.77
N ASP A 17 12.27 11.41 4.49
CA ASP A 17 11.45 11.89 3.38
C ASP A 17 10.95 10.73 2.52
N ALA A 18 10.78 9.55 3.12
CA ALA A 18 10.41 8.34 2.39
C ALA A 18 9.58 7.38 3.22
N ILE A 19 8.71 6.62 2.54
CA ILE A 19 8.01 5.46 3.08
C ILE A 19 8.20 4.28 2.14
N LYS A 20 8.52 3.12 2.69
CA LYS A 20 8.56 1.85 1.95
C LYS A 20 7.58 0.87 2.60
N SER A 21 6.60 0.42 1.83
CA SER A 21 5.72 -0.66 2.25
C SER A 21 5.98 -1.93 1.41
N PRO A 22 6.59 -2.97 2.00
CA PRO A 22 6.79 -4.25 1.35
C PRO A 22 5.54 -5.14 1.36
N GLY A 23 4.45 -4.72 2.03
CA GLY A 23 3.26 -5.53 2.28
C GLY A 23 1.97 -4.71 2.31
N ALA A 24 1.78 -3.79 1.37
CA ALA A 24 0.54 -3.04 1.22
C ALA A 24 -0.53 -3.85 0.47
N ALA A 25 -1.76 -3.34 0.50
CA ALA A 25 -2.84 -3.74 -0.39
C ALA A 25 -3.54 -2.51 -0.97
N PHE A 26 -4.05 -2.60 -2.18
CA PHE A 26 -4.93 -1.57 -2.75
C PHE A 26 -6.21 -2.19 -3.26
N ARG A 27 -7.30 -1.42 -3.20
CA ARG A 27 -8.60 -1.80 -3.71
C ARG A 27 -8.88 -1.10 -5.02
N SER A 28 -9.33 -1.86 -6.01
CA SER A 28 -9.79 -1.35 -7.30
C SER A 28 -11.03 -2.10 -7.73
N LYS A 29 -12.09 -1.38 -8.08
CA LYS A 29 -13.37 -1.96 -8.57
C LYS A 29 -13.94 -3.03 -7.62
N GLY A 30 -13.81 -2.80 -6.32
CA GLY A 30 -14.30 -3.72 -5.29
C GLY A 30 -13.31 -4.78 -4.85
N GLN A 31 -12.31 -5.13 -5.66
CA GLN A 31 -11.36 -6.21 -5.39
C GLN A 31 -10.04 -5.71 -4.80
N TRP A 32 -9.41 -6.54 -3.96
CA TRP A 32 -8.16 -6.22 -3.27
C TRP A 32 -6.97 -6.91 -3.92
N TYR A 33 -5.87 -6.18 -4.06
CA TYR A 33 -4.65 -6.67 -4.70
C TYR A 33 -3.45 -6.39 -3.82
N ARG A 34 -2.45 -7.28 -3.87
CA ARG A 34 -1.17 -7.07 -3.20
C ARG A 34 -0.45 -5.87 -3.81
N LEU A 35 0.16 -5.06 -2.96
CA LEU A 35 0.96 -3.92 -3.36
C LEU A 35 2.29 -3.91 -2.62
N LYS A 36 3.36 -3.59 -3.34
CA LYS A 36 4.60 -3.09 -2.74
C LYS A 36 4.85 -1.71 -3.30
N PHE A 37 5.25 -0.77 -2.46
CA PHE A 37 5.62 0.55 -2.95
C PHE A 37 6.73 1.19 -2.12
N LYS A 38 7.44 2.12 -2.75
CA LYS A 38 8.33 3.09 -2.10
C LYS A 38 7.97 4.47 -2.64
N CYS A 39 7.65 5.38 -1.73
CA CYS A 39 7.40 6.79 -2.01
C CYS A 39 8.53 7.60 -1.40
N GLU A 40 9.03 8.58 -2.15
CA GLU A 40 9.99 9.59 -1.71
C GLU A 40 9.34 10.96 -1.93
N THR A 41 9.43 11.83 -0.92
CA THR A 41 8.84 13.18 -0.92
C THR A 41 9.93 14.24 -0.86
N ALA A 42 9.56 15.48 -1.12
CA ALA A 42 10.36 16.62 -0.72
C ALA A 42 10.49 16.68 0.82
N PRO A 43 11.50 17.40 1.36
CA PRO A 43 11.70 17.52 2.81
C PRO A 43 10.54 18.17 3.57
N ASP A 44 9.67 18.91 2.89
CA ASP A 44 8.44 19.47 3.47
C ASP A 44 7.24 18.48 3.39
N HIS A 45 7.44 17.31 2.80
CA HIS A 45 6.45 16.26 2.54
C HIS A 45 5.25 16.70 1.69
N MET A 46 5.35 17.85 1.01
CA MET A 46 4.24 18.40 0.21
C MET A 46 4.24 17.91 -1.23
N GLU A 47 5.40 17.49 -1.74
CA GLU A 47 5.55 16.96 -3.10
C GLU A 47 6.06 15.53 -3.07
N VAL A 48 5.49 14.66 -3.92
CA VAL A 48 6.02 13.32 -4.18
C VAL A 48 7.06 13.41 -5.30
N LEU A 49 8.33 13.20 -4.95
CA LEU A 49 9.43 13.21 -5.91
C LEU A 49 9.53 11.90 -6.69
N GLN A 50 9.23 10.77 -6.04
CA GLN A 50 9.27 9.46 -6.70
C GLN A 50 8.31 8.47 -6.08
N LEU A 51 7.53 7.79 -6.92
CA LEU A 51 6.71 6.64 -6.54
C LEU A 51 7.08 5.42 -7.37
N ARG A 52 7.67 4.41 -6.72
CA ARG A 52 7.88 3.09 -7.31
C ARG A 52 6.89 2.12 -6.71
N TYR A 53 6.21 1.34 -7.54
CA TYR A 53 5.25 0.35 -7.06
C TYR A 53 5.29 -0.91 -7.89
N ARG A 54 4.82 -2.00 -7.28
CA ARG A 54 4.58 -3.29 -7.94
C ARG A 54 3.26 -3.85 -7.47
N ILE A 55 2.36 -4.07 -8.41
CA ILE A 55 1.10 -4.78 -8.19
C ILE A 55 1.40 -6.27 -8.21
N GLY A 56 0.87 -6.99 -7.22
CA GLY A 56 0.89 -8.45 -7.17
C GLY A 56 -0.51 -9.02 -7.37
N ASP A 57 -0.66 -10.27 -6.99
CA ASP A 57 -1.90 -11.02 -7.17
C ASP A 57 -3.08 -10.43 -6.39
N GLU A 58 -4.29 -10.76 -6.84
CA GLU A 58 -5.53 -10.53 -6.11
C GLU A 58 -5.51 -11.28 -4.77
N ILE A 59 -6.12 -10.69 -3.76
CA ILE A 59 -6.23 -11.23 -2.40
C ILE A 59 -7.62 -11.86 -2.30
N PRO A 60 -7.72 -13.18 -2.03
CA PRO A 60 -9.01 -13.85 -1.91
C PRO A 60 -9.92 -13.18 -0.87
N GLU A 61 -11.23 -13.06 -1.15
CA GLU A 61 -12.18 -12.40 -0.24
C GLU A 61 -12.21 -13.05 1.16
N SER A 62 -11.97 -14.36 1.24
CA SER A 62 -11.86 -15.12 2.49
C SER A 62 -10.75 -14.62 3.41
N ASP A 63 -9.70 -14.04 2.83
CA ASP A 63 -8.51 -13.56 3.54
C ASP A 63 -8.64 -12.10 3.99
N TRP A 64 -9.62 -11.36 3.49
CA TRP A 64 -9.76 -9.93 3.75
C TRP A 64 -9.86 -9.56 5.24
N PRO A 65 -10.67 -10.25 6.07
CA PRO A 65 -10.80 -9.92 7.49
C PRO A 65 -9.48 -10.07 8.25
N LYS A 66 -8.61 -11.00 7.82
CA LYS A 66 -7.29 -11.23 8.44
C LYS A 66 -6.36 -10.03 8.29
N TYR A 67 -6.50 -9.27 7.21
CA TYR A 67 -5.66 -8.11 6.88
C TYR A 67 -6.41 -6.78 7.03
N ASN A 68 -7.55 -6.80 7.73
CA ASN A 68 -8.41 -5.63 7.94
C ASN A 68 -8.84 -4.96 6.61
N LEU A 69 -9.10 -5.78 5.59
CA LEU A 69 -9.60 -5.37 4.29
C LEU A 69 -11.11 -5.63 4.26
N TYR A 70 -11.88 -4.71 3.70
CA TYR A 70 -13.34 -4.82 3.63
C TYR A 70 -13.92 -4.11 2.41
N ASN A 71 -15.22 -4.33 2.19
CA ASN A 71 -15.99 -3.67 1.14
C ASN A 71 -16.39 -2.23 1.47
#